data_AF-A0A353F809-F1
#
_entry.id   AF-A0A353F809-F1
#
_cell.length_a   1.000
_cell.length_b   1.000
_cell.length_c   1.000
_cell.angle_alpha   90.00
_cell.angle_beta   90.00
_cell.angle_gamma   90.00
#
_symmetry.space_group_name_H-M   'P 1'
#
loop_
_entity.id
_entity.type
_entity.pdbx_description
1 polymer ?
#
loop_
_entity_poly.entity_id
_entity_poly.type
_entity_poly.pdbx_seq_one_letter_code
_entity_poly.pdbx_strand_id
1 'polypeptide(L)'
;TLSYANSYSLDKDYKLRPRYSPADTTIIDSVLRGSQGYSSSFLGRGPYTYFQDFHMEIKKKLSKNWRATATYYNFVYNFSTLIKGASDYDYDAAGSEPDIFTVNAGVLELLYKIKPRHSLRTEIQGLFTEGDRGDWALLLLEYSIAPSWFFAIQDAYNYGNPEEDLQIHYLSTNVGYSFGTTRFQLGYGRQQQGVFCVGGICRIVPASNGFTFSVTSNF
;
A
#
# COMPACT_ATOMS: atom_id res chain seq x y z
N THR A 1 -11.45 -10.00 13.34
CA THR A 1 -11.53 -8.53 13.38
C THR A 1 -12.12 -8.05 12.08
N LEU A 2 -12.99 -7.06 12.13
CA LEU A 2 -13.56 -6.39 10.96
C LEU A 2 -13.22 -4.91 11.08
N SER A 3 -12.74 -4.31 10.00
CA SER A 3 -12.40 -2.90 9.94
C SER A 3 -12.91 -2.27 8.65
N TYR A 4 -13.34 -1.03 8.75
CA TYR A 4 -13.74 -0.20 7.62
C TYR A 4 -13.28 1.23 7.84
N ALA A 5 -12.61 1.80 6.86
CA ALA A 5 -12.23 3.21 6.81
C ALA A 5 -12.59 3.78 5.44
N ASN A 6 -13.02 5.03 5.42
CA ASN A 6 -13.31 5.74 4.18
C ASN A 6 -12.97 7.23 4.33
N SER A 7 -12.43 7.81 3.27
CA SER A 7 -12.14 9.23 3.13
C SER A 7 -12.60 9.74 1.77
N TYR A 8 -13.25 10.90 1.78
CA TYR A 8 -13.82 11.56 0.62
C TYR A 8 -13.47 13.05 0.66
N SER A 9 -13.58 13.70 -0.50
CA SER A 9 -13.50 15.15 -0.60
C SER A 9 -14.62 15.83 0.19
N LEU A 10 -14.40 17.09 0.49
CA LEU A 10 -15.44 17.96 1.00
C LEU A 10 -16.42 18.31 -0.13
N ASP A 11 -17.67 18.55 0.22
CA ASP A 11 -18.67 19.13 -0.68
C ASP A 11 -18.32 20.59 -0.95
N LYS A 12 -17.50 20.83 -1.97
CA LYS A 12 -16.92 22.13 -2.30
C LYS A 12 -17.77 22.84 -3.34
N ASP A 13 -18.27 24.01 -2.97
CA ASP A 13 -18.80 24.99 -3.91
C ASP A 13 -17.71 26.04 -4.20
N TYR A 14 -17.06 25.90 -5.36
CA TYR A 14 -15.93 26.76 -5.69
C TYR A 14 -16.37 28.14 -6.14
N LYS A 15 -15.63 29.15 -5.67
CA LYS A 15 -15.92 30.55 -5.98
C LYS A 15 -15.08 31.00 -7.17
N LEU A 16 -15.71 31.14 -8.33
CA LEU A 16 -15.09 31.75 -9.51
C LEU A 16 -14.77 33.22 -9.24
N ARG A 17 -13.55 33.63 -9.58
CA ARG A 17 -13.09 35.02 -9.46
C ARG A 17 -12.69 35.55 -10.82
N PRO A 18 -13.15 36.75 -11.21
CA PRO A 18 -12.73 37.37 -12.45
C PRO A 18 -11.22 37.68 -12.42
N ARG A 19 -10.51 37.32 -13.49
CA ARG A 19 -9.18 37.82 -13.82
C ARG A 19 -9.35 39.08 -14.65
N TYR A 20 -8.72 40.15 -14.19
CA TYR A 20 -8.72 41.43 -14.87
C TYR A 20 -7.48 41.61 -15.73
N SER A 21 -7.67 42.24 -16.88
CA SER A 21 -6.60 42.72 -17.74
C SER A 21 -5.74 43.76 -17.02
N PRO A 22 -4.40 43.62 -17.04
CA PRO A 22 -3.52 44.64 -16.46
C PRO A 22 -3.58 45.99 -17.19
N ALA A 23 -4.05 46.02 -18.44
CA ALA A 23 -4.02 47.22 -19.28
C ALA A 23 -5.25 48.12 -19.10
N ASP A 24 -6.44 47.53 -18.96
CA ASP A 24 -7.73 48.22 -19.00
C ASP A 24 -8.71 47.75 -17.91
N THR A 25 -8.29 46.83 -17.03
CA THR A 25 -9.11 46.32 -15.92
C THR A 25 -10.42 45.65 -16.37
N THR A 26 -10.53 45.25 -17.64
CA THR A 26 -11.66 44.47 -18.13
C THR A 26 -11.53 43.01 -17.69
N ILE A 27 -12.65 42.30 -17.52
CA ILE A 27 -12.63 40.87 -17.18
C ILE A 27 -12.21 40.09 -18.42
N ILE A 28 -11.07 39.39 -18.34
CA ILE A 28 -10.58 38.54 -19.43
C ILE A 28 -11.13 37.12 -19.29
N ASP A 29 -11.13 36.58 -18.06
CA ASP A 29 -11.50 35.20 -17.76
C ASP A 29 -11.90 35.10 -16.28
N SER A 30 -12.33 33.93 -15.81
CA SER A 30 -12.54 33.62 -14.41
C SER A 30 -11.63 32.47 -13.95
N VAL A 31 -11.12 32.55 -12.73
CA VAL A 31 -10.31 31.49 -12.11
C VAL A 31 -10.87 31.08 -10.78
N LEU A 32 -10.66 29.82 -10.48
CA LEU A 32 -10.93 29.20 -9.20
C LEU A 32 -9.80 29.47 -8.15
N ARG A 33 -8.78 30.30 -8.45
CA ARG A 33 -7.61 30.56 -7.57
C ARG A 33 -7.81 31.78 -6.63
N GLY A 34 -7.54 31.62 -5.33
CA GLY A 34 -7.55 32.73 -4.34
C GLY A 34 -7.48 32.27 -2.88
N SER A 35 -7.31 33.22 -1.94
CA SER A 35 -7.18 32.97 -0.48
C SER A 35 -8.43 32.39 0.19
N GLN A 36 -9.60 32.49 -0.45
CA GLN A 36 -10.84 31.78 -0.11
C GLN A 36 -11.37 31.15 -1.39
N GLY A 37 -11.00 29.90 -1.65
CA GLY A 37 -11.23 29.21 -2.93
C GLY A 37 -12.58 28.48 -3.04
N TYR A 38 -13.19 28.09 -1.92
CA TYR A 38 -14.47 27.38 -1.92
C TYR A 38 -15.26 27.63 -0.63
N SER A 39 -16.58 27.41 -0.69
CA SER A 39 -17.43 27.15 0.48
C SER A 39 -17.64 25.65 0.62
N SER A 40 -17.86 25.15 1.84
CA SER A 40 -18.23 23.76 2.07
C SER A 40 -19.27 23.69 3.17
N SER A 41 -20.21 22.76 3.04
CA SER A 41 -21.07 22.39 4.15
C SER A 41 -20.24 21.60 5.18
N PHE A 42 -20.53 21.76 6.48
CA PHE A 42 -19.71 21.19 7.56
C PHE A 42 -19.70 19.66 7.59
N LEU A 43 -20.79 19.02 7.13
CA LEU A 43 -20.93 17.56 7.04
C LEU A 43 -21.10 17.08 5.59
N GLY A 44 -20.84 17.95 4.61
CA GLY A 44 -21.00 17.61 3.20
C GLY A 44 -19.93 16.66 2.71
N ARG A 45 -20.38 15.59 2.07
CA ARG A 45 -19.51 14.65 1.36
C ARG A 45 -19.42 15.07 -0.10
N GLY A 46 -18.22 15.38 -0.54
CA GLY A 46 -17.93 15.70 -1.93
C GLY A 46 -17.92 14.47 -2.83
N PRO A 47 -17.78 14.69 -4.15
CA PRO A 47 -17.90 13.64 -5.16
C PRO A 47 -16.71 12.69 -5.21
N TYR A 48 -15.53 13.12 -4.77
CA TYR A 48 -14.28 12.36 -4.95
C TYR A 48 -14.00 11.48 -3.73
N THR A 49 -13.76 10.19 -3.97
CA THR A 49 -13.25 9.29 -2.92
C THR A 49 -11.72 9.32 -2.94
N TYR A 50 -11.08 9.51 -1.80
CA TYR A 50 -9.62 9.45 -1.69
C TYR A 50 -9.14 8.02 -1.43
N PHE A 51 -9.72 7.37 -0.43
CA PHE A 51 -9.50 5.95 -0.18
C PHE A 51 -10.68 5.33 0.57
N GLN A 52 -10.84 4.03 0.37
CA GLN A 52 -11.68 3.15 1.16
C GLN A 52 -10.87 1.90 1.48
N ASP A 53 -10.85 1.50 2.74
CA ASP A 53 -10.21 0.26 3.19
C ASP A 53 -11.25 -0.54 3.96
N PHE A 54 -11.59 -1.70 3.41
CA PHE A 54 -12.33 -2.73 4.13
C PHE A 54 -11.40 -3.93 4.30
N HIS A 55 -11.29 -4.44 5.52
CA HIS A 55 -10.64 -5.72 5.72
C HIS A 55 -11.26 -6.55 6.84
N MET A 56 -11.20 -7.86 6.62
CA MET A 56 -11.67 -8.86 7.56
C MET A 56 -10.55 -9.84 7.86
N GLU A 57 -10.27 -10.03 9.14
CA GLU A 57 -9.24 -10.93 9.63
C GLU A 57 -9.87 -12.02 10.51
N ILE A 58 -9.54 -13.28 10.24
CA ILE A 58 -9.93 -14.44 11.02
C ILE A 58 -8.67 -15.15 11.51
N LYS A 59 -8.49 -15.19 12.84
CA LYS A 59 -7.39 -15.89 13.50
C LYS A 59 -7.91 -17.15 14.18
N LYS A 60 -7.35 -18.31 13.86
CA LYS A 60 -7.75 -19.59 14.45
C LYS A 60 -6.56 -20.44 14.84
N LYS A 61 -6.60 -20.95 16.07
CA LYS A 61 -5.74 -22.06 16.50
C LYS A 61 -6.40 -23.38 16.08
N LEU A 62 -5.91 -23.98 15.01
CA LEU A 62 -6.44 -25.23 14.46
C LEU A 62 -6.06 -26.44 15.34
N SER A 63 -4.87 -26.42 15.95
CA SER A 63 -4.41 -27.45 16.88
C SER A 63 -3.35 -26.92 17.85
N LYS A 64 -2.72 -27.81 18.63
CA LYS A 64 -1.56 -27.43 19.47
C LYS A 64 -0.37 -26.94 18.64
N ASN A 65 -0.23 -27.44 17.41
CA ASN A 65 0.92 -27.15 16.54
C ASN A 65 0.59 -26.19 15.39
N TRP A 66 -0.68 -26.04 15.04
CA TRP A 66 -1.12 -25.21 13.91
C TRP A 66 -1.89 -23.99 14.37
N ARG A 67 -1.49 -22.83 13.85
CA ARG A 67 -2.25 -21.58 13.88
C ARG A 67 -2.38 -21.06 12.46
N ALA A 68 -3.53 -20.49 12.15
CA ALA A 68 -3.81 -19.87 10.87
C ALA A 68 -4.40 -18.48 11.08
N THR A 69 -4.00 -17.54 10.24
CA THR A 69 -4.63 -16.23 10.07
C THR A 69 -5.04 -16.13 8.61
N ALA A 70 -6.30 -15.83 8.35
CA ALA A 70 -6.78 -15.49 7.02
C ALA A 70 -7.27 -14.04 7.05
N THR A 71 -6.79 -13.24 6.11
CA THR A 71 -7.21 -11.85 5.96
C THR A 71 -7.65 -11.58 4.54
N TYR A 72 -8.77 -10.91 4.40
CA TYR A 72 -9.23 -10.37 3.12
C TYR A 72 -9.23 -8.85 3.19
N TYR A 73 -8.73 -8.23 2.13
CA TYR A 73 -8.67 -6.79 1.92
C TYR A 73 -9.47 -6.43 0.67
N ASN A 74 -10.27 -5.38 0.78
CA ASN A 74 -10.84 -4.65 -0.33
C ASN A 74 -10.43 -3.19 -0.15
N PHE A 75 -9.53 -2.74 -1.03
CA PHE A 75 -8.96 -1.41 -0.97
C PHE A 75 -9.31 -0.67 -2.25
N VAL A 76 -9.90 0.51 -2.11
CA VAL A 76 -10.18 1.43 -3.22
C VAL A 76 -9.37 2.69 -2.96
N TYR A 77 -8.63 3.18 -3.95
CA TYR A 77 -7.87 4.40 -3.78
C TYR A 77 -7.80 5.24 -5.05
N ASN A 78 -7.66 6.54 -4.85
CA ASN A 78 -7.47 7.51 -5.91
C ASN A 78 -6.00 7.57 -6.30
N PHE A 79 -5.66 6.91 -7.40
CA PHE A 79 -4.30 6.86 -7.92
C PHE A 79 -3.81 8.24 -8.35
N SER A 80 -4.67 9.03 -9.00
CA SER A 80 -4.30 10.36 -9.47
C SER A 80 -3.98 11.32 -8.32
N THR A 81 -4.72 11.27 -7.21
CA THR A 81 -4.40 12.09 -6.03
C THR A 81 -3.19 11.55 -5.26
N LEU A 82 -3.09 10.24 -5.06
CA LEU A 82 -2.05 9.64 -4.21
C LEU A 82 -0.66 9.62 -4.89
N ILE A 83 -0.60 9.39 -6.20
CA ILE A 83 0.65 9.25 -6.96
C ILE A 83 0.94 10.48 -7.82
N LYS A 84 -0.05 11.04 -8.52
CA LYS A 84 0.17 12.23 -9.38
C LYS A 84 0.06 13.55 -8.61
N GLY A 85 -0.45 13.52 -7.38
CA GLY A 85 -0.66 14.71 -6.56
C GLY A 85 -1.81 15.61 -7.05
N ALA A 86 -2.71 15.07 -7.88
CA ALA A 86 -3.84 15.82 -8.40
C ALA A 86 -4.86 16.12 -7.28
N SER A 87 -5.28 17.36 -7.20
CA SER A 87 -6.25 17.85 -6.21
C SER A 87 -7.66 17.87 -6.78
N ASP A 88 -8.68 17.93 -5.92
CA ASP A 88 -10.09 18.09 -6.32
C ASP A 88 -10.27 19.22 -7.34
N TYR A 89 -9.57 20.33 -7.12
CA TYR A 89 -9.57 21.48 -8.01
C TYR A 89 -9.15 21.12 -9.44
N ASP A 90 -8.14 20.26 -9.59
CA ASP A 90 -7.60 19.90 -10.90
C ASP A 90 -8.64 19.10 -11.70
N TYR A 91 -9.40 18.23 -11.02
CA TYR A 91 -10.51 17.49 -11.62
C TYR A 91 -11.67 18.39 -12.02
N ASP A 92 -12.09 19.30 -11.13
CA ASP A 92 -13.17 20.25 -11.39
C ASP A 92 -12.83 21.22 -12.52
N ALA A 93 -11.59 21.73 -12.55
CA ALA A 93 -11.13 22.67 -13.58
C ALA A 93 -10.97 22.00 -14.96
N ALA A 94 -10.57 20.73 -15.00
CA ALA A 94 -10.43 19.98 -16.24
C ALA A 94 -11.72 19.29 -16.69
N GLY A 95 -12.74 19.20 -15.83
CA GLY A 95 -13.95 18.39 -16.08
C GLY A 95 -13.64 16.89 -16.21
N SER A 96 -12.63 16.41 -15.50
CA SER A 96 -12.13 15.03 -15.58
C SER A 96 -12.35 14.28 -14.27
N GLU A 97 -12.59 12.96 -14.35
CA GLU A 97 -12.70 12.11 -13.15
C GLU A 97 -11.34 11.56 -12.70
N PRO A 98 -11.14 11.30 -11.39
CA PRO A 98 -9.93 10.67 -10.89
C PRO A 98 -9.82 9.21 -11.33
N ASP A 99 -8.59 8.77 -11.58
CA ASP A 99 -8.28 7.35 -11.73
C ASP A 99 -8.43 6.64 -10.36
N ILE A 100 -9.49 5.85 -10.22
CA ILE A 100 -9.76 5.05 -9.03
C ILE A 100 -9.38 3.59 -9.30
N PHE A 101 -8.54 3.00 -8.44
CA PHE A 101 -8.20 1.59 -8.50
C PHE A 101 -8.82 0.83 -7.34
N THR A 102 -9.41 -0.32 -7.67
CA THR A 102 -9.97 -1.28 -6.71
C THR A 102 -9.07 -2.50 -6.65
N VAL A 103 -8.70 -2.88 -5.44
CA VAL A 103 -7.80 -4.00 -5.15
C VAL A 103 -8.51 -4.96 -4.22
N ASN A 104 -8.57 -6.22 -4.61
CA ASN A 104 -9.01 -7.31 -3.75
C ASN A 104 -7.79 -8.17 -3.43
N ALA A 105 -7.47 -8.35 -2.16
CA ALA A 105 -6.34 -9.19 -1.76
C ALA A 105 -6.74 -10.18 -0.67
N GLY A 106 -6.24 -11.40 -0.79
CA GLY A 106 -6.35 -12.44 0.22
C GLY A 106 -4.96 -12.79 0.75
N VAL A 107 -4.84 -12.90 2.07
CA VAL A 107 -3.61 -13.32 2.75
C VAL A 107 -3.94 -14.50 3.66
N LEU A 108 -3.23 -15.61 3.48
CA LEU A 108 -3.27 -16.77 4.35
C LEU A 108 -1.90 -16.95 5.00
N GLU A 109 -1.84 -16.75 6.31
CA GLU A 109 -0.67 -17.04 7.12
C GLU A 109 -0.88 -18.33 7.90
N LEU A 110 0.09 -19.23 7.83
CA LEU A 110 0.12 -20.48 8.58
C LEU A 110 1.36 -20.51 9.45
N LEU A 111 1.20 -20.86 10.72
CA LEU A 111 2.30 -21.12 11.64
C LEU A 111 2.22 -22.57 12.11
N TYR A 112 3.22 -23.36 11.74
CA TYR A 112 3.41 -24.73 12.15
C TYR A 112 4.55 -24.86 13.15
N LYS A 113 4.26 -25.35 14.35
CA LYS A 113 5.25 -25.68 15.37
C LYS A 113 5.74 -27.11 15.16
N ILE A 114 6.98 -27.25 14.72
CA ILE A 114 7.61 -28.54 14.44
C ILE A 114 8.00 -29.24 15.76
N LYS A 115 8.72 -28.51 16.63
CA LYS A 115 9.16 -28.96 17.96
C LYS A 115 9.41 -27.75 18.87
N PRO A 116 9.68 -27.90 20.18
CA PRO A 116 9.99 -26.76 21.04
C PRO A 116 11.10 -25.90 20.42
N ARG A 117 10.88 -24.58 20.33
CA ARG A 117 11.76 -23.58 19.69
C ARG A 117 11.89 -23.62 18.16
N HIS A 118 11.22 -24.55 17.47
CA HIS A 118 11.27 -24.63 16.01
C HIS A 118 9.88 -24.43 15.39
N SER A 119 9.78 -23.49 14.46
CA SER A 119 8.54 -23.20 13.75
C SER A 119 8.77 -22.88 12.29
N LEU A 120 7.80 -23.24 11.46
CA LEU A 120 7.69 -22.84 10.07
C LEU A 120 6.50 -21.89 9.95
N ARG A 121 6.74 -20.69 9.44
CA ARG A 121 5.72 -19.73 9.02
C ARG A 121 5.65 -19.76 7.50
N THR A 122 4.43 -19.83 6.98
CA THR A 122 4.14 -19.75 5.56
C THR A 122 3.12 -18.66 5.35
N GLU A 123 3.32 -17.82 4.34
CA GLU A 123 2.38 -16.76 3.98
C GLU A 123 2.14 -16.83 2.48
N ILE A 124 0.87 -16.88 2.12
CA ILE A 124 0.39 -16.96 0.74
C ILE A 124 -0.50 -15.75 0.54
N GLN A 125 -0.17 -14.91 -0.44
CA GLN A 125 -0.99 -13.77 -0.81
C GLN A 125 -1.42 -13.89 -2.27
N GLY A 126 -2.65 -13.47 -2.54
CA GLY A 126 -3.13 -13.20 -3.89
C GLY A 126 -3.74 -11.80 -3.92
N LEU A 127 -3.42 -11.03 -4.94
CA LEU A 127 -3.93 -9.68 -5.17
C LEU A 127 -4.52 -9.64 -6.58
N PHE A 128 -5.74 -9.10 -6.67
CA PHE A 128 -6.52 -9.02 -7.89
C PHE A 128 -6.94 -7.57 -8.12
N THR A 129 -6.58 -7.02 -9.27
CA THR A 129 -6.92 -5.64 -9.65
C THR A 129 -6.88 -5.47 -11.16
N GLU A 130 -7.79 -4.65 -11.69
CA GLU A 130 -7.79 -4.24 -13.10
C GLU A 130 -6.88 -3.02 -13.35
N GLY A 131 -6.34 -2.41 -12.28
CA GLY A 131 -5.51 -1.21 -12.35
C GLY A 131 -4.00 -1.48 -12.26
N ASP A 132 -3.21 -0.43 -12.51
CA ASP A 132 -1.75 -0.41 -12.40
C ASP A 132 -1.05 -1.60 -13.10
N ARG A 133 -0.44 -2.52 -12.33
CA ARG A 133 0.34 -3.66 -12.85
C ARG A 133 -0.42 -4.98 -12.77
N GLY A 134 -1.74 -4.93 -12.64
CA GLY A 134 -2.62 -6.09 -12.57
C GLY A 134 -2.38 -6.97 -11.36
N ASP A 135 -2.66 -8.27 -11.51
CA ASP A 135 -2.69 -9.25 -10.43
C ASP A 135 -1.32 -9.74 -9.96
N TRP A 136 -1.24 -10.09 -8.67
CA TRP A 136 -0.02 -10.60 -8.02
C TRP A 136 -0.27 -11.83 -7.17
N ALA A 137 0.74 -12.68 -7.06
CA ALA A 137 0.83 -13.73 -6.07
C ALA A 137 2.11 -13.58 -5.25
N LEU A 138 2.08 -13.96 -3.97
CA LEU A 138 3.26 -14.01 -3.12
C LEU A 138 3.26 -15.31 -2.33
N LEU A 139 4.43 -15.93 -2.25
CA LEU A 139 4.70 -17.04 -1.35
C LEU A 139 5.92 -16.71 -0.49
N LEU A 140 5.77 -16.82 0.82
CA LEU A 140 6.84 -16.72 1.80
C LEU A 140 6.92 -18.02 2.60
N LEU A 141 8.14 -18.52 2.78
CA LEU A 141 8.48 -19.60 3.69
C LEU A 141 9.55 -19.11 4.65
N GLU A 142 9.26 -19.14 5.95
CA GLU A 142 10.16 -18.71 7.01
C GLU A 142 10.31 -19.82 8.06
N TYR A 143 11.54 -20.31 8.24
CA TYR A 143 11.89 -21.24 9.29
C TYR A 143 12.62 -20.52 10.42
N SER A 144 12.10 -20.66 11.64
CA SER A 144 12.63 -20.00 12.83
C SER A 144 13.09 -21.01 13.88
N ILE A 145 14.26 -20.73 14.47
CA ILE A 145 14.86 -21.44 15.60
C ILE A 145 15.04 -20.44 16.75
N ALA A 146 14.06 -20.40 17.65
CA ALA A 146 14.07 -19.50 18.78
C ALA A 146 15.21 -19.82 19.76
N PRO A 147 15.81 -18.79 20.41
CA PRO A 147 15.51 -17.37 20.26
C PRO A 147 16.32 -16.67 19.15
N SER A 148 17.20 -17.39 18.45
CA SER A 148 18.32 -16.75 17.74
C SER A 148 18.19 -16.69 16.23
N TRP A 149 17.74 -17.73 15.55
CA TRP A 149 17.87 -17.81 14.09
C TRP A 149 16.52 -17.76 13.37
N PHE A 150 16.50 -17.14 12.21
CA PHE A 150 15.48 -17.38 11.21
C PHE A 150 16.07 -17.38 9.80
N PHE A 151 15.40 -18.08 8.90
CA PHE A 151 15.73 -18.21 7.49
C PHE A 151 14.44 -18.04 6.70
N ALA A 152 14.41 -17.16 5.72
CA ALA A 152 13.22 -16.88 4.92
C ALA A 152 13.55 -16.86 3.43
N ILE A 153 12.62 -17.38 2.63
CA ILE A 153 12.61 -17.26 1.18
C ILE A 153 11.24 -16.75 0.79
N GLN A 154 11.21 -15.75 -0.09
CA GLN A 154 9.98 -15.16 -0.60
C GLN A 154 10.07 -15.02 -2.11
N ASP A 155 8.99 -15.31 -2.80
CA ASP A 155 8.80 -14.97 -4.19
C ASP A 155 7.47 -14.23 -4.36
N ALA A 156 7.54 -13.04 -4.96
CA ALA A 156 6.37 -12.27 -5.37
C ALA A 156 6.36 -12.20 -6.90
N TYR A 157 5.22 -12.53 -7.50
CA TYR A 157 5.08 -12.66 -8.95
C TYR A 157 3.87 -11.87 -9.45
N ASN A 158 4.12 -10.93 -10.36
CA ASN A 158 3.09 -10.08 -10.97
C ASN A 158 2.57 -10.68 -12.28
N TYR A 159 1.92 -11.83 -12.17
CA TYR A 159 1.41 -12.58 -13.33
C TYR A 159 0.32 -11.87 -14.11
N GLY A 160 -0.38 -10.91 -13.50
CA GLY A 160 -1.44 -10.15 -14.17
C GLY A 160 -0.94 -8.91 -14.89
N ASN A 161 0.39 -8.72 -15.02
CA ASN A 161 0.93 -7.56 -15.71
C ASN A 161 0.41 -7.50 -17.17
N PRO A 162 -0.16 -6.36 -17.61
CA PRO A 162 -0.59 -6.18 -19.00
C PRO A 162 0.52 -6.38 -20.03
N GLU A 163 1.77 -6.10 -19.65
CA GLU A 163 2.96 -6.37 -20.47
C GLU A 163 3.57 -7.71 -20.05
N GLU A 164 3.53 -8.70 -20.95
CA GLU A 164 4.02 -10.07 -20.69
C GLU A 164 5.51 -10.08 -20.33
N ASP A 165 6.33 -9.26 -20.99
CA ASP A 165 7.77 -9.11 -20.71
C ASP A 165 8.05 -8.54 -19.30
N LEU A 166 7.04 -7.93 -18.67
CA LEU A 166 7.12 -7.36 -17.33
C LEU A 166 6.47 -8.24 -16.26
N GLN A 167 6.10 -9.48 -16.58
CA GLN A 167 5.74 -10.51 -15.60
C GLN A 167 7.03 -11.07 -14.98
N ILE A 168 7.31 -10.67 -13.74
CA ILE A 168 8.62 -10.79 -13.10
C ILE A 168 8.48 -11.46 -11.75
N HIS A 169 9.34 -12.44 -11.50
CA HIS A 169 9.56 -12.99 -10.17
C HIS A 169 10.51 -12.11 -9.35
N TYR A 170 10.05 -11.70 -8.18
CA TYR A 170 10.80 -10.93 -7.19
C TYR A 170 11.25 -11.86 -6.06
N LEU A 171 12.21 -12.73 -6.38
CA LEU A 171 12.79 -13.65 -5.42
C LEU A 171 13.70 -12.92 -4.44
N SER A 172 13.53 -13.22 -3.15
CA SER A 172 14.39 -12.75 -2.09
C SER A 172 14.61 -13.81 -1.01
N THR A 173 15.78 -13.75 -0.38
CA THR A 173 16.14 -14.61 0.75
C THR A 173 16.67 -13.76 1.89
N ASN A 174 16.38 -14.16 3.12
CA ASN A 174 16.82 -13.46 4.32
C ASN A 174 17.29 -14.46 5.37
N VAL A 175 18.36 -14.12 6.07
CA VAL A 175 18.84 -14.83 7.26
C VAL A 175 19.01 -13.80 8.34
N GLY A 176 18.62 -14.13 9.57
CA GLY A 176 18.99 -13.29 10.69
C GLY A 176 19.29 -14.04 11.97
N TYR A 177 20.08 -13.35 12.79
CA TYR A 177 20.61 -13.82 14.04
C TYR A 177 20.37 -12.78 15.14
N SER A 178 19.74 -13.21 16.22
CA SER A 178 19.46 -12.39 17.40
C SER A 178 20.36 -12.82 18.56
N PHE A 179 21.09 -11.85 19.11
CA PHE A 179 21.94 -11.97 20.28
C PHE A 179 21.56 -10.89 21.30
N GLY A 180 20.96 -11.32 22.41
CA GLY A 180 20.43 -10.40 23.43
C GLY A 180 19.38 -9.46 22.83
N THR A 181 19.62 -8.15 22.92
CA THR A 181 18.76 -7.10 22.34
C THR A 181 19.17 -6.67 20.94
N THR A 182 20.22 -7.29 20.36
CA THR A 182 20.75 -6.96 19.03
C THR A 182 20.37 -8.03 18.02
N ARG A 183 19.87 -7.62 16.86
CA ARG A 183 19.53 -8.45 15.71
C ARG A 183 20.37 -8.05 14.51
N PHE A 184 20.99 -9.04 13.89
CA PHE A 184 21.69 -8.94 12.62
C PHE A 184 20.84 -9.63 11.55
N GLN A 185 20.65 -9.00 10.39
CA GLN A 185 19.94 -9.60 9.28
C GLN A 185 20.71 -9.34 7.98
N LEU A 186 20.87 -10.39 7.19
CA LEU A 186 21.46 -10.38 5.87
C LEU A 186 20.40 -10.86 4.88
N GLY A 187 20.20 -10.11 3.81
CA GLY A 187 19.28 -10.47 2.74
C GLY A 187 19.94 -10.36 1.37
N TYR A 188 19.40 -11.09 0.41
CA TYR A 188 19.70 -10.92 -1.01
C TYR A 188 18.41 -11.10 -1.80
N GLY A 189 18.14 -10.20 -2.73
CA GLY A 189 17.01 -10.35 -3.62
C GLY A 189 16.67 -9.11 -4.42
N ARG A 190 15.63 -9.27 -5.24
CA ARG A 190 15.07 -8.21 -6.06
C ARG A 190 13.99 -7.47 -5.29
N GLN A 191 14.22 -6.19 -5.04
CA GLN A 191 13.25 -5.26 -4.46
C GLN A 191 12.51 -4.52 -5.57
N GLN A 192 11.17 -4.56 -5.52
CA GLN A 192 10.32 -3.77 -6.39
C GLN A 192 10.36 -2.28 -6.01
N GLN A 193 10.29 -1.40 -7.01
CA GLN A 193 10.03 0.02 -6.80
C GLN A 193 8.58 0.26 -6.37
N GLY A 194 8.37 1.04 -5.33
CA GLY A 194 7.03 1.39 -4.88
C GLY A 194 7.02 2.39 -3.74
N VAL A 195 5.85 2.62 -3.17
CA VAL A 195 5.67 3.42 -1.96
C VAL A 195 5.52 2.47 -0.79
N PHE A 196 6.36 2.66 0.24
CA PHE A 196 6.34 1.86 1.46
C PHE A 196 5.91 2.74 2.63
N CYS A 197 4.78 2.40 3.27
CA CYS A 197 4.21 3.16 4.37
C CYS A 197 4.28 2.38 5.68
N VAL A 198 4.84 2.99 6.73
CA VAL A 198 4.86 2.42 8.10
C VAL A 198 4.44 3.50 9.07
N GLY A 199 3.43 3.22 9.90
CA GLY A 199 2.97 4.16 10.94
C GLY A 199 2.49 5.51 10.41
N GLY A 200 1.94 5.56 9.18
CA GLY A 200 1.44 6.79 8.55
C GLY A 200 2.49 7.61 7.80
N ILE A 201 3.76 7.17 7.77
CA ILE A 201 4.82 7.81 6.99
C ILE A 201 5.09 6.94 5.75
N CYS A 202 4.93 7.54 4.57
CA CYS A 202 5.20 6.90 3.28
C CYS A 202 6.52 7.38 2.69
N ARG A 203 7.35 6.45 2.23
CA ARG A 203 8.60 6.74 1.50
C ARG A 203 8.63 6.00 0.17
N ILE A 204 9.23 6.60 -0.84
CA ILE A 204 9.48 5.94 -2.12
C ILE A 204 10.69 5.02 -1.94
N VAL A 205 10.55 3.76 -2.34
CA VAL A 205 11.60 2.76 -2.34
C VAL A 205 11.98 2.49 -3.81
N PRO A 206 13.26 2.67 -4.20
CA PRO A 206 13.69 2.41 -5.57
C PRO A 206 13.75 0.90 -5.84
N ALA A 207 13.65 0.53 -7.12
CA ALA A 207 13.97 -0.83 -7.54
C ALA A 207 15.46 -1.10 -7.27
N SER A 208 15.76 -2.24 -6.67
CA SER A 208 17.15 -2.65 -6.44
C SER A 208 17.26 -4.17 -6.49
N ASN A 209 18.47 -4.66 -6.76
CA ASN A 209 18.79 -6.07 -6.66
C ASN A 209 20.18 -6.19 -6.05
N GLY A 210 20.29 -6.85 -4.90
CA GLY A 210 21.57 -6.99 -4.24
C GLY A 210 21.48 -7.41 -2.78
N PHE A 211 22.60 -7.25 -2.09
CA PHE A 211 22.75 -7.59 -0.69
C PHE A 211 22.26 -6.47 0.21
N THR A 212 21.55 -6.84 1.26
CA THR A 212 21.12 -5.95 2.34
C THR A 212 21.67 -6.47 3.66
N PHE A 213 22.26 -5.59 4.46
CA PHE A 213 22.70 -5.90 5.81
C PHE A 213 22.08 -4.89 6.77
N SER A 214 21.42 -5.38 7.81
CA SER A 214 20.81 -4.54 8.83
C SER A 214 21.20 -5.01 10.23
N VAL A 215 21.42 -4.02 11.09
CA VAL A 215 21.67 -4.22 12.53
C VAL A 215 20.64 -3.39 13.28
N THR A 216 19.86 -4.04 14.13
CA THR A 216 18.89 -3.38 15.01
C THR A 216 19.23 -3.73 16.45
N SER A 217 19.46 -2.73 17.29
CA SER A 217 19.76 -2.92 18.71
C SER A 217 18.81 -2.06 19.55
N ASN A 218 18.28 -2.65 20.62
CA ASN A 218 17.49 -1.93 21.62
C ASN A 218 18.33 -1.79 22.90
N PHE A 219 18.29 -0.60 23.50
CA PHE A 219 19.02 -0.22 24.71
C PHE A 219 18.08 -0.06 25.90
#